data_AF-A0A7Y2TPW2-F1
#
_entry.id   AF-A0A7Y2TPW2-F1
#
_cell.length_a   1.000
_cell.length_b   1.000
_cell.length_c   1.000
_cell.angle_alpha   90.00
_cell.angle_beta   90.00
_cell.angle_gamma   90.00
#
_symmetry.space_group_name_H-M   'P 1'
#
loop_
_entity.id
_entity.type
_entity.pdbx_description
1 polymer ?
#
loop_
_entity_poly.entity_id
_entity_poly.type
_entity_poly.pdbx_seq_one_letter_code
_entity_poly.pdbx_strand_id
1 'polypeptide(L)'
;MSQPAILQVALPVPLPQLFDYLPPEGMETVAPGSRVRVPFGRRRLVGIVAATAERSELPADRLLRALECPDGAEPLLDRCLLDLLR
;
A
#
# COMPACT_ATOMS: atom_id res chain seq x y z
N MET A 1 -8.53 -1.55 -20.24
CA MET A 1 -8.32 -0.52 -19.21
C MET A 1 -7.84 -1.27 -17.97
N SER A 2 -6.57 -1.13 -17.60
CA SER A 2 -6.00 -1.81 -16.42
C SER A 2 -6.63 -1.20 -15.17
N GLN A 3 -7.25 -2.03 -14.33
CA GLN A 3 -7.69 -1.59 -13.00
C GLN A 3 -6.45 -1.25 -12.16
N PRO A 4 -6.44 -0.14 -11.41
CA PRO A 4 -5.34 0.15 -10.49
C PRO A 4 -5.28 -0.96 -9.44
N ALA A 5 -4.10 -1.53 -9.25
CA ALA A 5 -3.91 -2.63 -8.31
C ALA A 5 -4.19 -2.14 -6.88
N ILE A 6 -4.95 -2.90 -6.10
CA ILE A 6 -5.14 -2.64 -4.67
C ILE A 6 -3.81 -2.85 -3.96
N LEU A 7 -3.38 -1.87 -3.18
CA LEU A 7 -2.18 -1.95 -2.35
C LEU A 7 -2.56 -2.55 -0.99
N GLN A 8 -1.91 -3.64 -0.59
CA GLN A 8 -2.06 -4.21 0.74
C GLN A 8 -0.91 -3.71 1.62
N VAL A 9 -1.21 -2.80 2.54
CA VAL A 9 -0.22 -2.00 3.26
C VAL A 9 -0.12 -2.46 4.71
N ALA A 10 1.10 -2.80 5.15
CA ALA A 10 1.43 -3.00 6.55
C ALA A 10 1.64 -1.63 7.22
N LEU A 11 0.98 -1.40 8.35
CA LEU A 11 1.08 -0.15 9.12
C LEU A 11 1.70 -0.40 10.50
N PRO A 12 2.43 0.59 11.06
CA PRO A 12 3.07 0.47 12.38
C PRO A 12 2.03 0.65 13.51
N VAL A 13 1.07 -0.27 13.56
CA VAL A 13 -0.03 -0.32 14.53
C VAL A 13 -0.12 -1.75 15.09
N PRO A 14 -0.63 -1.96 16.32
CA PRO A 14 -0.70 -3.27 16.94
C PRO A 14 -1.88 -4.10 16.40
N LEU A 15 -2.01 -4.18 15.08
CA LEU A 15 -3.03 -4.96 14.38
C LEU A 15 -2.33 -5.89 13.38
N PRO A 16 -2.39 -7.22 13.56
CA PRO A 16 -1.68 -8.18 12.73
C PRO A 16 -2.42 -8.45 11.41
N GLN A 17 -2.66 -7.38 10.65
CA GLN A 17 -3.34 -7.44 9.35
C GLN A 17 -2.78 -6.40 8.39
N LEU A 18 -3.06 -6.59 7.10
CA LEU A 18 -2.81 -5.59 6.07
C LEU A 18 -4.06 -4.71 5.88
N PHE A 19 -3.84 -3.52 5.35
CA PHE A 19 -4.89 -2.56 5.06
C PHE A 19 -4.89 -2.24 3.57
N ASP A 20 -6.06 -2.33 2.96
CA ASP A 20 -6.23 -2.11 1.53
C ASP A 20 -6.35 -0.62 1.21
N TYR A 21 -5.59 -0.17 0.21
CA TYR A 21 -5.63 1.19 -0.32
C TYR A 21 -5.59 1.19 -1.84
N LEU A 22 -6.11 2.24 -2.45
CA LEU A 22 -5.84 2.55 -3.85
C LEU A 22 -4.45 3.20 -4.00
N PRO A 23 -3.76 3.03 -5.14
CA PRO A 23 -2.50 3.70 -5.43
C PRO A 23 -2.59 5.23 -5.32
N PRO A 24 -1.50 5.97 -5.10
CA PRO A 24 -1.53 7.43 -5.14
C PRO A 24 -2.08 7.99 -6.46
N GLU A 25 -2.55 9.23 -6.45
CA GLU A 25 -3.07 9.87 -7.66
C GLU A 25 -1.94 10.02 -8.69
N GLY A 26 -2.24 9.75 -9.96
CA GLY A 26 -1.23 9.73 -11.02
C GLY A 26 -0.31 8.50 -11.04
N MET A 27 -0.46 7.56 -10.11
CA MET A 27 0.25 6.27 -10.13
C MET A 27 -0.75 5.13 -10.37
N GLU A 28 -0.45 4.25 -11.33
CA GLU A 28 -1.27 3.06 -11.58
C GLU A 28 -0.88 1.88 -10.68
N THR A 29 0.41 1.80 -10.33
CA THR A 29 0.99 0.71 -9.55
C THR A 29 2.04 1.24 -8.57
N VAL A 30 2.21 0.51 -7.46
CA VAL A 30 3.30 0.70 -6.51
C VAL A 30 3.82 -0.69 -6.15
N ALA A 31 5.13 -0.89 -6.29
CA ALA A 31 5.74 -2.20 -6.08
C ALA A 31 5.70 -2.61 -4.59
N PRO A 32 5.51 -3.90 -4.26
CA PRO A 32 5.76 -4.41 -2.93
C PRO A 32 7.16 -4.05 -2.43
N GLY A 33 7.27 -3.70 -1.14
CA GLY A 33 8.49 -3.19 -0.51
C GLY A 33 8.63 -1.66 -0.55
N SER A 34 7.76 -0.97 -1.28
CA SER A 34 7.73 0.50 -1.32
C SER A 34 7.09 1.09 -0.08
N ARG A 35 7.56 2.27 0.34
CA ARG A 35 6.87 3.07 1.37
C ARG A 35 5.73 3.86 0.75
N VAL A 36 4.62 3.95 1.45
CA VAL A 36 3.50 4.81 1.08
C VAL A 36 3.01 5.58 2.30
N ARG A 37 2.57 6.83 2.09
CA ARG A 37 1.88 7.60 3.14
C ARG A 37 0.38 7.44 2.94
N VAL A 38 -0.34 7.05 3.98
CA VAL A 38 -1.78 6.73 3.89
C VAL A 38 -2.60 7.44 4.97
N PRO A 39 -3.89 7.73 4.73
CA PRO A 39 -4.80 8.13 5.80
C PRO A 39 -5.13 6.92 6.69
N PHE A 40 -5.12 7.12 8.01
CA PHE A 40 -5.53 6.11 8.97
C PHE A 40 -6.26 6.77 10.16
N GLY A 41 -7.60 6.71 10.12
CA GLY A 41 -8.46 7.49 11.00
C GLY A 41 -8.21 8.99 10.82
N ARG A 42 -7.86 9.69 11.91
CA ARG A 42 -7.54 11.12 11.90
C ARG A 42 -6.07 11.44 11.59
N ARG A 43 -5.23 10.42 11.45
CA ARG A 43 -3.78 10.57 11.28
C ARG A 43 -3.35 10.19 9.87
N ARG A 44 -2.11 10.54 9.54
CA ARG A 44 -1.40 10.06 8.36
C ARG A 44 -0.23 9.22 8.83
N LEU A 45 -0.08 8.02 8.29
CA LEU A 45 0.99 7.09 8.66
C LEU A 45 1.80 6.72 7.43
N VAL A 46 3.06 6.35 7.64
CA VAL A 46 3.86 5.68 6.62
C VAL A 46 3.72 4.18 6.83
N GLY A 47 3.40 3.45 5.76
CA GLY A 47 3.33 2.01 5.72
C GLY A 47 4.20 1.42 4.61
N ILE A 48 4.31 0.11 4.59
CA ILE A 48 5.00 -0.66 3.54
C ILE A 48 3.97 -1.41 2.72
N VAL A 49 4.04 -1.31 1.39
CA VAL A 49 3.24 -2.17 0.51
C VAL A 49 3.78 -3.59 0.64
N ALA A 50 3.03 -4.49 1.29
CA ALA A 50 3.45 -5.88 1.49
C ALA A 50 3.09 -6.76 0.27
N ALA A 51 2.01 -6.42 -0.41
CA ALA A 51 1.52 -7.10 -1.61
C ALA A 51 0.58 -6.18 -2.41
N THR A 52 0.23 -6.62 -3.61
CA THR A 52 -0.81 -6.01 -4.44
C THR A 52 -1.88 -7.06 -4.79
N ALA A 53 -3.14 -6.64 -4.85
CA ALA A 53 -4.26 -7.50 -5.21
C ALA A 53 -5.10 -6.88 -6.34
N GLU A 54 -5.80 -7.72 -7.11
CA GLU A 54 -6.74 -7.23 -8.12
C GLU A 54 -8.07 -6.75 -7.52
N ARG A 55 -8.40 -7.24 -6.32
CA ARG A 55 -9.68 -6.98 -5.66
C ARG A 55 -9.45 -6.80 -4.16
N SER A 56 -10.32 -6.00 -3.55
CA SER A 56 -10.43 -5.87 -2.10
C SER A 56 -11.73 -6.51 -1.62
N GLU A 57 -11.71 -7.01 -0.39
CA GLU A 57 -12.94 -7.39 0.33
C GLU A 57 -13.74 -6.15 0.78
N LEU A 58 -13.11 -4.98 0.82
CA LEU A 58 -13.79 -3.72 1.09
C LEU A 58 -14.59 -3.26 -0.15
N PRO A 59 -15.80 -2.72 0.07
CA PRO A 59 -16.52 -1.97 -0.95
C PRO A 59 -15.66 -0.84 -1.53
N ALA A 60 -15.77 -0.62 -2.85
CA ALA A 60 -14.92 0.34 -3.56
C ALA A 60 -15.04 1.78 -3.06
N ASP A 61 -16.20 2.17 -2.53
CA ASP A 61 -16.46 3.48 -1.93
C ASP A 61 -15.82 3.68 -0.56
N ARG A 62 -15.37 2.60 0.09
CA ARG A 62 -14.65 2.63 1.37
C ARG A 62 -13.14 2.57 1.21
N LEU A 63 -12.65 2.23 0.03
CA LEU A 63 -11.22 2.22 -0.24
C LEU A 63 -10.68 3.65 -0.27
N LEU A 64 -9.75 3.91 0.62
CA LEU A 64 -9.03 5.17 0.65
C LEU A 64 -7.83 5.10 -0.29
N ARG A 65 -7.40 6.27 -0.77
CA ARG A 65 -6.20 6.40 -1.59
C ARG A 65 -4.97 6.61 -0.71
N ALA A 66 -3.86 5.97 -1.07
CA ALA A 66 -2.55 6.41 -0.58
C ALA A 66 -2.30 7.86 -1.00
N LEU A 67 -1.71 8.65 -0.13
CA LEU A 67 -1.46 10.07 -0.36
C LEU A 67 -0.28 10.29 -1.29
N GLU A 68 0.77 9.47 -1.16
CA GLU A 68 2.00 9.55 -1.94
C GLU A 68 2.85 8.28 -1.78
N CYS A 69 3.77 8.08 -2.72
CA CYS A 69 4.88 7.12 -2.63
C CYS A 69 6.20 7.92 -2.55
N PRO A 70 6.76 8.16 -1.35
CA PRO A 70 7.89 9.09 -1.18
C PRO A 70 9.16 8.69 -1.96
N ASP A 71 9.36 7.40 -2.19
CA ASP A 71 10.54 6.85 -2.88
C ASP A 71 10.31 6.65 -4.39
N GLY A 72 9.15 7.06 -4.91
CA GLY A 72 8.82 6.90 -6.32
C GLY A 72 8.56 5.43 -6.71
N ALA A 73 9.13 4.99 -7.83
CA ALA A 73 8.88 3.66 -8.39
C ALA A 73 9.79 2.57 -7.83
N GLU A 74 10.89 2.93 -7.16
CA GLU A 74 11.87 1.98 -6.65
C GLU A 74 11.51 1.56 -5.21
N PRO A 75 11.28 0.26 -4.96
CA PRO A 75 10.95 -0.21 -3.62
C PRO A 75 12.16 -0.15 -2.70
N LEU A 76 11.98 0.38 -1.49
CA LEU A 76 13.04 0.47 -0.49
C LEU A 76 13.49 -0.91 0.01
N LEU A 77 12.53 -1.84 0.13
CA LEU A 77 12.81 -3.23 0.41
C LEU A 77 12.67 -3.99 -0.91
N ASP A 78 13.79 -4.45 -1.47
CA ASP A 78 13.71 -5.35 -2.62
C ASP A 78 12.96 -6.64 -2.23
N ARG A 79 12.68 -7.46 -3.25
CA ARG A 79 11.90 -8.68 -3.03
C ARG A 79 12.58 -9.65 -2.06
N CYS A 80 13.90 -9.77 -2.12
CA CYS A 80 14.66 -10.68 -1.27
C CYS A 80 14.59 -10.25 0.19
N LEU A 81 14.78 -8.96 0.46
CA LEU A 81 14.72 -8.40 1.80
C LEU A 81 13.30 -8.42 2.37
N LEU A 82 12.29 -8.10 1.55
CA LEU A 82 10.89 -8.14 1.97
C LEU A 82 10.47 -9.56 2.38
N ASP A 83 10.93 -10.58 1.66
CA ASP A 83 10.58 -11.98 1.95
C ASP A 83 11.19 -12.49 3.27
N LEU A 84 12.26 -11.86 3.80
CA LEU A 84 12.82 -12.19 5.13
C LEU A 84 11.91 -11.76 6.30
N LEU A 85 10.93 -10.89 6.05
CA LEU A 85 10.04 -10.32 7.07
C LEU A 85 8.67 -11.01 7.12
N ARG A 86 8.44 -12.03 6.28
CA ARG A 86 7.14 -12.70 6.10
C ARG A 86 7.01 -13.98 6.91
#